data_AF-A0A965FXU2-F1
#
_entry.id   AF-A0A965FXU2-F1
#
_cell.length_a   1.000
_cell.length_b   1.000
_cell.length_c   1.000
_cell.angle_alpha   90.00
_cell.angle_beta   90.00
_cell.angle_gamma   90.00
#
_symmetry.space_group_name_H-M   'P 1'
#
loop_
_entity.id
_entity.type
_entity.pdbx_description
1 polymer ?
#
loop_
_entity_poly.entity_id
_entity_poly.type
_entity_poly.pdbx_seq_one_letter_code
_entity_poly.pdbx_strand_id
1 'polypeptide(L)' 'MYAHADVFGFCSAELSRAAMEADPLNIRFCPYRIFTFQENAEGPVVIGYDSLPNDGVMQDVQKLLDSLARAAVGMD' A
#
# COMPACT_ATOMS: atom_id res chain seq x y z
N MET A 1 -1.30 3.14 23.93
CA MET A 1 -2.48 2.68 23.15
C MET A 1 -2.42 3.44 21.84
N TYR A 2 -2.42 2.73 20.71
CA TYR A 2 -2.28 3.36 19.40
C TYR A 2 -3.54 4.16 19.03
N ALA A 3 -3.39 5.34 18.44
CA ALA A 3 -4.49 6.15 17.91
C ALA A 3 -4.47 6.12 16.37
N HIS A 4 -5.62 6.39 15.73
CA HIS A 4 -5.77 6.44 14.26
C HIS A 4 -5.18 5.21 13.53
N ALA A 5 -5.38 4.04 14.14
CA ALA A 5 -4.86 2.77 13.67
C ALA A 5 -5.85 2.14 12.67
N ASP A 6 -5.67 2.45 11.39
CA ASP A 6 -6.55 2.02 10.30
C ASP A 6 -5.76 1.31 9.20
N VAL A 7 -6.42 0.40 8.48
CA VAL A 7 -5.86 -0.27 7.30
C VAL A 7 -6.79 -0.07 6.12
N PHE A 8 -6.30 0.61 5.09
CA PHE A 8 -7.03 0.89 3.86
C PHE A 8 -6.62 -0.09 2.77
N GLY A 9 -7.61 -0.72 2.13
CA GLY A 9 -7.40 -1.58 0.98
C GLY A 9 -7.61 -0.82 -0.33
N PHE A 10 -6.58 -0.79 -1.17
CA PHE A 10 -6.62 -0.23 -2.51
C PHE A 10 -6.56 -1.34 -3.56
N CYS A 11 -7.39 -1.22 -4.59
CA CYS A 11 -7.37 -2.14 -5.71
C CYS A 11 -7.47 -1.36 -7.01
N SER A 12 -6.41 -1.38 -7.80
CA SER A 12 -6.47 -1.00 -9.21
C SER A 12 -6.85 -2.25 -10.01
N ALA A 13 -8.00 -2.21 -10.67
CA ALA A 13 -8.47 -3.34 -11.50
C ALA A 13 -7.46 -3.69 -12.61
N GLU A 14 -6.79 -2.69 -13.17
CA GLU A 14 -5.78 -2.90 -14.21
C GLU A 14 -4.51 -3.56 -13.65
N LEU A 15 -3.96 -3.00 -12.56
CA LEU A 15 -2.72 -3.52 -11.97
C LEU A 15 -2.93 -4.90 -11.31
N SER A 16 -4.07 -5.11 -10.65
CA SER A 16 -4.40 -6.41 -10.06
C SER A 16 -4.57 -7.50 -11.11
N ARG A 17 -5.20 -7.19 -12.25
CA ARG A 17 -5.27 -8.12 -13.39
C ARG A 17 -3.88 -8.42 -13.95
N ALA A 18 -3.09 -7.39 -14.25
CA ALA A 18 -1.74 -7.57 -14.78
C ALA A 18 -0.85 -8.40 -13.83
N ALA A 19 -0.97 -8.19 -12.52
CA ALA A 19 -0.27 -8.98 -11.51
C ALA A 19 -0.69 -10.46 -11.53
N MET A 20 -2.00 -10.74 -11.56
CA MET A 20 -2.50 -12.12 -11.61
C MET A 20 -2.24 -12.83 -12.94
N GLU A 21 -2.18 -12.10 -14.05
CA GLU A 21 -1.82 -12.65 -15.37
C GLU A 21 -0.34 -13.05 -15.42
N ALA A 22 0.54 -12.33 -14.71
CA ALA A 22 1.95 -12.69 -14.60
C ALA A 22 2.18 -13.90 -13.69
N ASP A 23 1.49 -13.96 -12.54
CA ASP A 23 1.45 -15.12 -11.65
C ASP A 23 0.10 -15.13 -10.90
N PRO A 24 -0.75 -16.16 -11.06
CA PRO A 24 -2.02 -16.26 -10.34
C PRO A 24 -1.89 -16.14 -8.81
N LEU A 25 -0.74 -16.51 -8.23
CA LEU A 25 -0.49 -16.40 -6.79
C LEU A 25 -0.32 -14.95 -6.33
N ASN A 26 -0.17 -13.99 -7.24
CA ASN A 26 -0.18 -12.56 -6.90
C ASN A 26 -1.53 -12.09 -6.35
N ILE A 27 -2.61 -12.88 -6.47
CA ILE A 27 -3.89 -12.61 -5.79
C ILE A 27 -3.71 -12.39 -4.29
N ARG A 28 -2.70 -13.00 -3.65
CA ARG A 28 -2.41 -12.85 -2.22
C ARG A 28 -2.08 -11.41 -1.79
N PHE A 29 -1.68 -10.57 -2.74
CA PHE A 29 -1.37 -9.16 -2.50
C PHE A 29 -2.58 -8.25 -2.64
N CYS A 30 -3.68 -8.73 -3.25
CA CYS A 30 -4.89 -7.95 -3.47
C CYS A 30 -5.91 -8.20 -2.34
N PRO A 31 -6.48 -7.16 -1.70
CA PRO A 31 -6.24 -5.74 -1.95
C PRO A 31 -4.90 -5.26 -1.38
N TYR A 32 -4.29 -4.27 -2.04
CA TYR A 32 -3.03 -3.68 -1.63
C TYR A 32 -3.27 -2.77 -0.41
N ARG A 33 -2.50 -2.95 0.66
CA ARG A 33 -2.81 -2.32 1.96
C ARG A 33 -1.88 -1.15 2.27
N ILE A 34 -2.47 -0.05 2.73
CA ILE A 34 -1.78 1.04 3.40
C ILE A 34 -2.30 1.08 4.84
N PHE A 35 -1.40 1.14 5.82
CA PHE A 35 -1.75 1.29 7.22
C PHE A 35 -1.41 2.69 7.72
N THR A 36 -2.19 3.17 8.68
CA THR A 36 -1.89 4.37 9.46
C THR A 36 -1.89 4.02 10.93
N PHE A 37 -1.06 4.68 11.74
CA PHE A 37 -1.19 4.65 13.20
C PHE A 37 -0.42 5.80 13.86
N GLN A 38 -0.71 6.06 15.12
CA GLN A 38 0.12 6.87 16.02
C GLN A 38 0.50 6.04 17.24
N GLU A 39 1.77 6.08 17.67
CA GLU A 39 2.23 5.40 18.89
C GLU A 39 1.57 5.95 20.17
N ASN A 40 1.27 7.25 20.16
CA ASN A 40 0.52 7.97 21.18
C ASN A 40 -0.29 9.10 20.51
N ALA A 41 -1.33 9.61 21.17
CA ALA A 41 -2.27 10.59 20.58
C ALA A 41 -1.64 11.96 20.25
N GLU A 42 -0.44 12.25 20.76
CA GLU A 42 0.29 13.50 20.52
C GLU A 42 1.41 13.32 19.47
N GLY A 43 1.61 12.09 18.99
CA GLY A 43 2.67 11.70 18.08
C GLY A 43 2.32 11.91 16.61
N PRO A 44 3.32 11.81 15.70
CA PRO A 44 3.06 11.88 14.28
C PRO A 44 2.22 10.68 13.81
N VAL A 45 1.36 10.91 12.82
CA VAL A 45 0.73 9.81 12.07
C VAL A 45 1.80 9.15 11.21
N VAL A 46 2.03 7.87 11.47
CA VAL A 46 2.86 7.01 10.64
C VAL A 46 1.97 6.41 9.55
N ILE A 47 2.39 6.53 8.30
CA ILE A 47 1.78 5.86 7.16
C ILE A 47 2.79 4.86 6.57
N GLY A 48 2.33 3.69 6.17
CA GLY A 48 3.19 2.69 5.56
C GLY A 48 2.41 1.66 4.77
N TYR A 49 3.14 0.84 4.02
CA TYR A 49 2.59 -0.21 3.17
C TYR A 49 3.62 -1.34 3.03
N ASP A 50 3.15 -2.53 2.67
CA ASP A 50 4.02 -3.69 2.52
C ASP A 50 4.95 -3.51 1.31
N SER A 51 6.23 -3.85 1.47
CA SER A 51 7.14 -3.98 0.34
C SER A 51 6.73 -5.17 -0.53
N LEU A 52 6.53 -4.91 -1.82
CA LEU A 52 6.19 -5.93 -2.82
C LEU A 52 7.47 -6.49 -3.46
N PRO A 53 7.38 -7.66 -4.14
CA PRO A 53 8.52 -8.22 -4.87
C PRO A 53 9.20 -7.19 -5.76
N ASN A 54 10.55 -7.14 -5.70
CA ASN A 54 11.38 -6.09 -6.31
C ASN A 54 11.46 -6.17 -7.85
N ASP A 55 10.83 -7.16 -8.46
CA ASP A 55 10.90 -7.45 -9.88
C ASP A 55 9.52 -7.57 -10.54
N GLY A 56 9.46 -7.13 -11.80
CA GLY A 56 8.29 -7.30 -12.66
C GLY A 56 7.08 -6.42 -12.31
N VAL A 57 5.89 -6.93 -12.65
CA VAL A 57 4.60 -6.22 -12.58
C VAL A 57 4.24 -5.70 -11.18
N MET A 58 4.82 -6.29 -10.13
CA MET A 58 4.60 -5.86 -8.75
C MET A 58 5.20 -4.49 -8.44
N GLN A 59 6.20 -4.04 -9.23
CA GLN A 59 6.77 -2.71 -9.07
C GLN A 59 5.83 -1.59 -9.51
N ASP A 60 4.89 -1.85 -10.41
CA ASP A 60 3.90 -0.83 -10.78
C ASP A 60 2.84 -0.67 -9.68
N VAL A 61 2.52 -1.75 -8.97
CA VAL A 61 1.74 -1.69 -7.73
C VAL A 61 2.51 -0.95 -6.64
N GLN A 62 3.81 -1.24 -6.47
CA GLN A 62 4.67 -0.57 -5.49
C GLN A 62 4.66 0.96 -5.72
N LYS A 63 4.80 1.40 -6.97
CA LYS A 63 4.73 2.83 -7.34
C LYS A 63 3.37 3.44 -7.03
N LEU A 64 2.27 2.72 -7.27
CA LEU A 64 0.93 3.19 -6.89
C LEU A 64 0.86 3.42 -5.37
N LEU A 65 1.26 2.43 -4.56
CA LEU A 65 1.24 2.56 -3.10
C LEU A 65 2.16 3.68 -2.59
N ASP A 66 3.35 3.81 -3.18
CA ASP A 66 4.29 4.89 -2.86
C ASP A 66 3.70 6.26 -3.16
N SER A 67 3.06 6.42 -4.33
CA SER A 67 2.42 7.68 -4.72
C SER A 67 1.27 8.05 -3.77
N LEU A 68 0.43 7.09 -3.38
CA LEU A 68 -0.67 7.32 -2.44
C LEU A 68 -0.15 7.71 -1.06
N ALA A 69 0.90 7.04 -0.58
CA ALA A 69 1.51 7.32 0.71
C ALA A 69 2.16 8.72 0.75
N ARG A 70 2.90 9.10 -0.31
CA ARG A 70 3.53 10.43 -0.43
C ARG A 70 2.50 11.55 -0.53
N ALA A 71 1.45 11.35 -1.31
CA ALA A 71 0.35 12.31 -1.43
C ALA A 71 -0.32 12.57 -0.09
N ALA A 72 -0.56 11.52 0.70
CA ALA A 72 -1.17 11.63 2.02
C ALA A 72 -0.34 12.47 3.02
N VAL A 73 0.97 12.56 2.83
CA VAL A 73 1.88 13.37 3.66
C VAL A 73 2.31 14.68 3.00
N GLY A 74 1.73 15.04 1.85
CA GLY A 74 2.03 16.29 1.14
C GLY A 74 3.42 16.33 0.51
N MET A 75 3.94 15.18 0.05
CA MET A 75 5.25 15.01 -0.59
C MET A 75 5.17 14.80 -2.12
N ASP A 76 4.08 15.25 -2.76
CA ASP A 76 3.86 15.15 -4.21
C ASP A 76 4.88 15.96 -5.04
#